data_AF-A0A947UF84-F1
#
_entry.id   AF-A0A947UF84-F1
#
_cell.length_a   1.000
_cell.length_b   1.000
_cell.length_c   1.000
_cell.angle_alpha   90.00
_cell.angle_beta   90.00
_cell.angle_gamma   90.00
#
_symmetry.space_group_name_H-M   'P 1'
#
loop_
_entity.id
_entity.type
_entity.pdbx_description
1 polymer ?
#
loop_
_entity_poly.entity_id
_entity_poly.type
_entity_poly.pdbx_seq_one_letter_code
_entity_poly.pdbx_strand_id
1 'polypeptide(L)'
;MEFDKLVVSFLADEVVGGFFVNVPPGHVACIHDLGRGVLRKVRGPGLHLKIPFWQRAKLFNAQILEYLIRHDFDLTYPEAMGDEAIAGKTSDGKNIQIEGSILFKIDKSRASELWETIGENFISKIVRPVSRSRLRSVLSEVSLAQLTAYRTQVEEKIKKELNNIFAKSGIICDGFLLSEVKDLGNLQSKQDDKIIFEESNKSQG
;
A
#
# COMPACT_ATOMS: atom_id res chain seq x y z
N MET A 1 0.89 36.46 -27.05
CA MET A 1 0.08 35.38 -27.64
C MET A 1 0.33 34.02 -26.99
N GLU A 2 1.57 33.52 -26.92
CA GLU A 2 1.86 32.24 -26.21
C GLU A 2 1.49 32.31 -24.72
N PHE A 3 1.96 33.36 -24.02
CA PHE A 3 1.66 33.58 -22.60
C PHE A 3 0.16 33.72 -22.33
N ASP A 4 -0.57 34.47 -23.18
CA ASP A 4 -2.02 34.64 -23.06
C ASP A 4 -2.77 33.32 -23.24
N LYS A 5 -2.34 32.48 -24.19
CA LYS A 5 -2.90 31.12 -24.36
C LYS A 5 -2.66 30.24 -23.14
N LEU A 6 -1.47 30.31 -22.54
CA LEU A 6 -1.10 29.49 -21.38
C LEU A 6 -1.85 29.94 -20.11
N VAL A 7 -1.99 31.25 -19.91
CA VAL A 7 -2.83 31.83 -18.85
C VAL A 7 -4.31 31.50 -19.07
N VAL A 8 -4.83 31.61 -20.30
CA VAL A 8 -6.22 31.27 -20.62
C VAL A 8 -6.48 29.77 -20.51
N SER A 9 -5.56 28.89 -20.89
CA SER A 9 -5.72 27.43 -20.69
C SER A 9 -5.68 27.05 -19.21
N PHE A 10 -4.77 27.65 -18.44
CA PHE A 10 -4.69 27.45 -16.99
C PHE A 10 -5.97 27.93 -16.29
N LEU A 11 -6.45 29.13 -16.62
CA LEU A 11 -7.72 29.66 -16.11
C LEU A 11 -8.93 28.84 -16.59
N ALA A 12 -8.93 28.32 -17.82
CA ALA A 12 -10.03 27.50 -18.34
C ALA A 12 -10.12 26.14 -17.63
N ASP A 13 -9.01 25.41 -17.49
CA ASP A 13 -8.96 24.15 -16.72
C ASP A 13 -9.38 24.37 -15.26
N GLU A 14 -8.95 25.47 -14.64
CA GLU A 14 -9.24 25.75 -13.23
C GLU A 14 -10.66 26.29 -12.99
N VAL A 15 -11.24 27.03 -13.95
CA VAL A 15 -12.66 27.44 -13.95
C VAL A 15 -13.59 26.24 -14.20
N VAL A 16 -13.21 25.30 -15.08
CA VAL A 16 -13.94 24.03 -15.27
C VAL A 16 -13.94 23.19 -13.98
N GLY A 17 -12.89 23.31 -13.15
CA GLY A 17 -12.84 22.73 -11.81
C GLY A 17 -13.85 23.30 -10.79
N GLY A 18 -14.54 24.40 -11.09
CA GLY A 18 -15.68 24.95 -10.35
C GLY A 18 -15.42 25.47 -8.92
N PHE A 19 -16.43 26.17 -8.36
CA PHE A 19 -16.50 26.50 -6.92
C PHE A 19 -16.90 25.29 -6.06
N PHE A 20 -17.35 24.20 -6.67
CA PHE A 20 -17.94 23.08 -5.97
C PHE A 20 -17.10 21.81 -6.12
N VAL A 21 -17.07 21.01 -5.06
CA VAL A 21 -16.52 19.66 -5.02
C VAL A 21 -17.69 18.72 -4.76
N ASN A 22 -18.06 17.94 -5.76
CA ASN A 22 -19.01 16.85 -5.56
C ASN A 22 -18.24 15.61 -5.10
N VAL A 23 -18.46 15.18 -3.86
CA VAL A 23 -17.84 13.99 -3.28
C VAL A 23 -18.82 12.82 -3.43
N PRO A 24 -18.52 11.80 -4.25
CA PRO A 24 -19.42 10.67 -4.43
C PRO A 24 -19.49 9.80 -3.16
N PRO A 25 -20.54 8.96 -3.01
CA PRO A 25 -20.58 7.93 -1.97
C PRO A 25 -19.32 7.06 -1.96
N GLY A 26 -18.95 6.55 -0.78
CA GLY A 26 -17.73 5.77 -0.58
C GLY A 26 -16.43 6.59 -0.56
N HIS A 27 -16.42 7.80 -1.11
CA HIS A 27 -15.24 8.64 -1.23
C HIS A 27 -15.18 9.73 -0.14
N VAL A 28 -14.01 10.35 -0.02
CA VAL A 28 -13.77 11.55 0.78
C VAL A 28 -12.92 12.55 0.00
N ALA A 29 -13.13 13.85 0.19
CA ALA A 29 -12.25 14.89 -0.34
C ALA A 29 -11.34 15.45 0.75
N CYS A 30 -10.04 15.40 0.50
CA CYS A 30 -9.02 16.16 1.22
C CYS A 30 -8.81 17.49 0.49
N ILE A 31 -8.57 18.58 1.23
CA ILE A 31 -8.41 19.92 0.65
C ILE A 31 -7.02 20.44 0.97
N HIS A 32 -6.25 20.80 -0.05
CA HIS A 32 -5.00 21.54 0.07
C HIS A 32 -5.27 23.03 -0.16
N ASP A 33 -4.98 23.84 0.84
CA ASP A 33 -5.13 25.29 0.84
C ASP A 33 -3.75 25.93 0.68
N LEU A 34 -3.56 26.78 -0.35
CA LEU A 34 -2.23 27.31 -0.69
C LEU A 34 -1.57 28.12 0.45
N GLY A 35 -2.33 28.64 1.40
CA GLY A 35 -1.80 29.39 2.56
C GLY A 35 -1.66 28.57 3.84
N ARG A 36 -2.27 27.38 3.93
CA ARG A 36 -2.35 26.58 5.17
C ARG A 36 -1.92 25.12 5.02
N GLY A 37 -1.54 24.68 3.82
CA GLY A 37 -1.22 23.29 3.52
C GLY A 37 -2.48 22.42 3.51
N VAL A 38 -2.34 21.14 3.88
CA VAL A 38 -3.47 20.21 3.87
C VAL A 38 -4.41 20.48 5.05
N LEU A 39 -5.69 20.73 4.77
CA LEU A 39 -6.69 20.94 5.79
C LEU A 39 -7.05 19.62 6.48
N ARG A 40 -6.82 19.56 7.79
CA ARG A 40 -7.16 18.40 8.65
C ARG A 40 -8.61 17.92 8.53
N LYS A 41 -9.56 18.84 8.27
CA LYS A 41 -10.99 18.49 8.14
C LYS A 41 -11.28 17.95 6.74
N VAL A 42 -11.27 16.62 6.62
CA VAL A 42 -11.77 15.87 5.46
C VAL A 42 -13.25 16.21 5.18
N ARG A 43 -13.68 16.18 3.92
CA ARG A 43 -15.07 16.30 3.48
C ARG A 43 -15.64 14.94 3.07
N GLY A 44 -16.76 14.55 3.68
CA GLY A 44 -17.50 13.34 3.29
C GLY A 44 -18.36 13.53 2.04
N PRO A 45 -19.15 12.51 1.65
CA PRO A 45 -20.03 12.57 0.48
C PRO A 45 -20.97 13.78 0.46
N GLY A 46 -21.29 14.27 -0.73
CA GLY A 46 -22.12 15.45 -0.97
C GLY A 46 -21.40 16.60 -1.65
N LEU A 47 -22.11 17.71 -1.85
CA LEU A 47 -21.59 18.91 -2.52
C LEU A 47 -20.97 19.87 -1.49
N HIS A 48 -19.71 20.26 -1.70
CA HIS A 48 -18.98 21.18 -0.83
C HIS A 48 -18.46 22.38 -1.61
N LEU A 49 -18.45 23.56 -1.00
CA LEU A 49 -17.82 24.75 -1.59
C LEU A 49 -16.30 24.73 -1.33
N LYS A 50 -15.50 25.00 -2.36
CA LYS A 50 -14.07 25.32 -2.30
C LYS A 50 -13.84 26.71 -2.88
N ILE A 51 -12.74 27.36 -2.49
CA ILE A 51 -12.27 28.59 -3.12
C ILE A 51 -11.48 28.21 -4.39
N PRO A 52 -11.92 28.54 -5.62
CA PRO A 52 -11.14 28.31 -6.84
C PRO A 52 -9.78 29.01 -6.76
N PHE A 53 -8.78 28.51 -7.50
CA PHE A 53 -7.39 29.00 -7.51
C PHE A 53 -6.62 28.83 -6.18
N TRP A 54 -7.29 28.94 -5.02
CA TRP A 54 -6.67 28.86 -3.69
C TRP A 54 -6.76 27.49 -3.02
N GLN A 55 -7.79 26.70 -3.34
CA GLN A 55 -8.04 25.39 -2.73
C GLN A 55 -8.15 24.29 -3.78
N ARG A 56 -7.29 23.28 -3.66
CA ARG A 56 -7.28 22.07 -4.50
C ARG A 56 -7.88 20.92 -3.70
N ALA A 57 -8.94 20.32 -4.23
CA ALA A 57 -9.57 19.15 -3.60
C ALA A 57 -9.10 17.87 -4.29
N LYS A 58 -8.66 16.89 -3.49
CA LYS A 58 -8.30 15.54 -3.95
C LYS A 58 -9.29 14.53 -3.40
N LEU A 59 -9.88 13.73 -4.28
CA LEU A 59 -10.76 12.63 -3.90
C LEU A 59 -9.94 11.38 -3.59
N PHE A 60 -10.25 10.73 -2.46
CA PHE A 60 -9.75 9.42 -2.06
C PHE A 60 -10.90 8.44 -1.97
N ASN A 61 -10.70 7.22 -2.48
CA ASN A 61 -11.62 6.13 -2.25
C ASN A 61 -11.42 5.59 -0.82
N ALA A 62 -12.49 5.61 -0.02
CA ALA A 62 -12.50 5.10 1.36
C ALA A 62 -13.47 3.92 1.54
N GLN A 63 -13.76 3.22 0.44
CA GLN A 63 -14.33 1.88 0.42
C GLN A 63 -13.24 0.84 0.70
N ILE A 64 -13.65 -0.43 0.88
CA ILE A 64 -12.72 -1.54 0.95
C ILE A 64 -12.13 -1.77 -0.44
N LEU A 65 -10.80 -1.84 -0.49
CA LEU A 65 -9.98 -2.16 -1.65
C LEU A 65 -9.30 -3.51 -1.43
N GLU A 66 -9.07 -4.23 -2.51
CA GLU A 66 -8.33 -5.48 -2.52
C GLU A 66 -6.90 -5.23 -3.01
N TYR A 67 -5.92 -5.77 -2.29
CA TYR A 67 -4.52 -5.87 -2.71
C TYR A 67 -4.19 -7.34 -2.99
N LEU A 68 -4.08 -7.69 -4.26
CA LEU A 68 -4.00 -9.08 -4.74
C LEU A 68 -2.54 -9.58 -4.81
N ILE A 69 -2.23 -10.71 -4.19
CA ILE A 69 -0.86 -11.28 -4.11
C ILE A 69 -0.87 -12.61 -4.86
N ARG A 70 -0.29 -12.67 -6.08
CA ARG A 70 -0.32 -13.86 -6.97
C ARG A 70 0.94 -13.98 -7.82
N HIS A 71 1.30 -15.18 -8.30
CA HIS A 71 2.55 -15.43 -9.04
C HIS A 71 2.64 -14.75 -10.41
N ASP A 72 1.51 -14.37 -10.99
CA ASP A 72 1.36 -13.82 -12.34
C ASP A 72 1.15 -12.29 -12.35
N PHE A 73 1.38 -11.62 -11.23
CA PHE A 73 1.10 -10.19 -11.09
C PHE A 73 2.20 -9.29 -11.71
N ASP A 74 1.81 -8.38 -12.60
CA ASP A 74 2.72 -7.42 -13.23
C ASP A 74 3.13 -6.28 -12.28
N LEU A 75 4.43 -6.23 -11.95
CA LEU A 75 5.02 -5.21 -11.09
C LEU A 75 5.51 -3.95 -11.83
N THR A 76 5.32 -3.86 -13.15
CA THR A 76 5.70 -2.69 -13.98
C THR A 76 5.10 -1.38 -13.45
N TYR A 77 3.93 -1.44 -12.81
CA TYR A 77 3.26 -0.28 -12.22
C TYR A 77 3.38 -0.28 -10.68
N PRO A 78 4.14 0.65 -10.07
CA PRO A 78 4.38 0.66 -8.62
C PRO A 78 3.12 0.81 -7.74
N GLU A 79 2.12 1.55 -8.21
CA GLU A 79 0.84 1.75 -7.48
C GLU A 79 -0.25 0.74 -7.87
N ALA A 80 0.07 -0.31 -8.62
CA ALA A 80 -0.88 -1.38 -8.91
C ALA A 80 -1.35 -2.06 -7.62
N MET A 81 -2.65 -2.38 -7.55
CA MET A 81 -3.33 -2.99 -6.39
C MET A 81 -3.03 -4.48 -6.24
N GLY A 82 -1.74 -4.82 -6.26
CA GLY A 82 -1.27 -6.18 -6.03
C GLY A 82 0.24 -6.32 -6.00
N ASP A 83 0.66 -7.59 -5.89
CA ASP A 83 2.02 -8.04 -5.67
C ASP A 83 2.27 -9.42 -6.28
N GLU A 84 3.54 -9.74 -6.49
CA GLU A 84 3.99 -11.11 -6.74
C GLU A 84 3.83 -12.00 -5.50
N ALA A 85 3.54 -13.28 -5.71
CA ALA A 85 3.39 -14.29 -4.66
C ALA A 85 4.61 -14.37 -3.71
N ILE A 86 4.34 -14.33 -2.40
CA ILE A 86 5.36 -14.10 -1.37
C ILE A 86 6.04 -15.41 -0.96
N ALA A 87 7.30 -15.55 -1.35
CA ALA A 87 8.19 -16.61 -0.85
C ALA A 87 8.71 -16.30 0.57
N GLY A 88 8.76 -17.34 1.41
CA GLY A 88 9.25 -17.31 2.78
C GLY A 88 9.66 -18.70 3.29
N LYS A 89 10.13 -18.76 4.54
CA LYS A 89 10.49 -20.01 5.21
C LYS A 89 9.65 -20.16 6.47
N THR A 90 9.12 -21.36 6.72
CA THR A 90 8.30 -21.68 7.89
C THR A 90 9.14 -21.96 9.14
N SER A 91 8.48 -22.01 10.31
CA SER A 91 9.13 -22.40 11.58
C SER A 91 9.69 -23.83 11.57
N ASP A 92 9.08 -24.76 10.82
CA ASP A 92 9.57 -26.12 10.57
C ASP A 92 10.59 -26.21 9.41
N GLY A 93 11.02 -25.06 8.89
CA GLY A 93 12.13 -24.94 7.95
C GLY A 93 11.79 -25.22 6.49
N LYS A 94 10.51 -25.34 6.13
CA LYS A 94 10.04 -25.50 4.75
C LYS A 94 10.12 -24.18 3.99
N ASN A 95 10.56 -24.22 2.74
CA ASN A 95 10.47 -23.06 1.85
C ASN A 95 9.08 -23.08 1.21
N ILE A 96 8.33 -22.00 1.32
CA ILE A 96 6.96 -21.91 0.84
C ILE A 96 6.74 -20.63 0.05
N GLN A 97 5.74 -20.64 -0.81
CA GLN A 97 5.19 -19.47 -1.46
C GLN A 97 3.70 -19.37 -1.12
N ILE A 98 3.24 -18.15 -0.80
CA ILE A 98 1.82 -17.89 -0.56
C ILE A 98 1.25 -16.90 -1.58
N GLU A 99 0.02 -17.16 -2.01
CA GLU A 99 -0.83 -16.25 -2.79
C GLU A 99 -2.06 -15.94 -1.98
N GLY A 100 -2.55 -14.70 -1.96
CA GLY A 100 -3.73 -14.31 -1.18
C GLY A 100 -4.18 -12.89 -1.48
N SER A 101 -5.09 -12.35 -0.66
CA SER A 101 -5.60 -10.98 -0.85
C SER A 101 -5.67 -10.24 0.48
N ILE A 102 -5.18 -9.00 0.53
CA ILE A 102 -5.35 -8.10 1.68
C ILE A 102 -6.51 -7.16 1.39
N LEU A 103 -7.51 -7.15 2.27
CA LEU A 103 -8.62 -6.21 2.24
C LEU A 103 -8.30 -5.04 3.17
N PHE A 104 -8.27 -3.83 2.62
CA PHE A 104 -7.93 -2.62 3.38
C PHE A 104 -8.78 -1.43 2.93
N LYS A 105 -8.85 -0.39 3.76
CA LYS A 105 -9.45 0.91 3.40
C LYS A 105 -8.70 2.08 4.03
N ILE A 106 -8.87 3.26 3.46
CA ILE A 106 -8.40 4.50 4.09
C ILE A 106 -9.35 4.88 5.23
N ASP A 107 -8.81 5.26 6.38
CA ASP A 107 -9.58 5.89 7.46
C ASP A 107 -10.05 7.28 7.01
N LYS A 108 -11.37 7.43 6.84
CA LYS A 108 -12.02 8.67 6.43
C LYS A 108 -11.68 9.87 7.31
N SER A 109 -11.38 9.65 8.59
CA SER A 109 -11.02 10.72 9.53
C SER A 109 -9.56 11.19 9.38
N ARG A 110 -8.68 10.32 8.84
CA ARG A 110 -7.24 10.56 8.70
C ARG A 110 -6.74 10.63 7.26
N ALA A 111 -7.65 10.60 6.28
CA ALA A 111 -7.30 10.71 4.86
C ALA A 111 -6.48 11.97 4.51
N SER A 112 -6.72 13.11 5.19
CA SER A 112 -5.88 14.31 5.04
C SER A 112 -4.44 14.09 5.51
N GLU A 113 -4.24 13.39 6.63
CA GLU A 113 -2.93 13.10 7.20
C GLU A 113 -2.16 12.09 6.34
N LEU A 114 -2.83 11.05 5.83
CA LEU A 114 -2.26 10.11 4.85
C LEU A 114 -1.76 10.85 3.61
N TRP A 115 -2.56 11.77 3.06
CA TRP A 115 -2.19 12.55 1.89
C TRP A 115 -1.04 13.53 2.17
N GLU A 116 -1.03 14.19 3.33
CA GLU A 116 0.02 15.13 3.73
C GLU A 116 1.36 14.44 3.99
N THR A 117 1.36 13.26 4.61
CA THR A 117 2.59 12.58 5.06
C THR A 117 3.17 11.60 4.03
N ILE A 118 2.33 10.85 3.31
CA ILE A 118 2.75 9.79 2.39
C ILE A 118 2.45 10.19 0.94
N GLY A 119 1.37 10.94 0.72
CA GLY A 119 0.88 11.30 -0.60
C GLY A 119 -0.03 10.23 -1.21
N GLU A 120 -0.28 10.35 -2.51
CA GLU A 120 -1.17 9.46 -3.26
C GLU A 120 -0.59 8.05 -3.43
N ASN A 121 0.74 7.96 -3.47
CA ASN A 121 1.52 6.75 -3.73
C ASN A 121 1.68 5.87 -2.48
N PHE A 122 0.60 5.67 -1.72
CA PHE A 122 0.65 4.93 -0.46
C PHE A 122 0.71 3.40 -0.66
N ILE A 123 0.41 2.90 -1.86
CA ILE A 123 0.50 1.47 -2.18
C ILE A 123 1.96 1.05 -2.24
N SER A 124 2.78 1.71 -3.07
CA SER A 124 4.22 1.40 -3.17
C SER A 124 4.99 1.75 -1.90
N LYS A 125 4.64 2.85 -1.21
CA LYS A 125 5.35 3.34 -0.03
C LYS A 125 5.04 2.59 1.26
N ILE A 126 3.80 2.14 1.46
CA ILE A 126 3.34 1.53 2.71
C ILE A 126 2.75 0.14 2.48
N VAL A 127 1.67 0.01 1.71
CA VAL A 127 0.90 -1.25 1.64
C VAL A 127 1.78 -2.41 1.17
N ARG A 128 2.45 -2.28 0.02
CA ARG A 128 3.34 -3.31 -0.53
C ARG A 128 4.50 -3.69 0.42
N PRO A 129 5.39 -2.79 0.85
CA PRO A 129 6.55 -3.15 1.66
C PRO A 129 6.17 -3.68 3.06
N VAL A 130 5.17 -3.09 3.72
CA VAL A 130 4.70 -3.56 5.03
C VAL A 130 4.07 -4.94 4.91
N SER A 131 3.25 -5.18 3.87
CA SER A 131 2.67 -6.50 3.62
C SER A 131 3.73 -7.57 3.39
N ARG A 132 4.67 -7.31 2.47
CA ARG A 132 5.83 -8.16 2.20
C ARG A 132 6.67 -8.47 3.44
N SER A 133 6.78 -7.52 4.38
CA SER A 133 7.50 -7.69 5.65
C SER A 133 6.70 -8.51 6.68
N ARG A 134 5.47 -8.10 6.99
CA ARG A 134 4.64 -8.74 8.02
C ARG A 134 4.26 -10.17 7.65
N LEU A 135 3.91 -10.42 6.38
CA LEU A 135 3.61 -11.78 5.90
C LEU A 135 4.82 -12.71 6.11
N ARG A 136 6.02 -12.31 5.68
CA ARG A 136 7.24 -13.11 5.90
C ARG A 136 7.55 -13.33 7.39
N SER A 137 7.32 -12.34 8.25
CA SER A 137 7.46 -12.49 9.70
C SER A 137 6.53 -13.58 10.23
N VAL A 138 5.23 -13.49 9.94
CA VAL A 138 4.24 -14.47 10.42
C VAL A 138 4.51 -15.87 9.85
N LEU A 139 4.91 -15.98 8.58
CA LEU A 139 5.31 -17.27 8.00
C LEU A 139 6.46 -17.93 8.78
N SER A 140 7.46 -17.16 9.22
CA SER A 140 8.60 -17.69 9.99
C SER A 140 8.23 -18.22 11.38
N GLU A 141 7.07 -17.83 11.91
CA GLU A 141 6.57 -18.21 13.23
C GLU A 141 5.56 -19.37 13.19
N VAL A 142 5.16 -19.84 12.01
CA VAL A 142 4.09 -20.82 11.80
C VAL A 142 4.63 -22.01 10.99
N SER A 143 4.17 -23.23 11.26
CA SER A 143 4.59 -24.41 10.47
C SER A 143 3.72 -24.62 9.23
N LEU A 144 4.23 -25.36 8.24
CA LEU A 144 3.44 -25.70 7.03
C LEU A 144 2.10 -26.37 7.39
N ALA A 145 2.11 -27.30 8.35
CA ALA A 145 0.89 -27.96 8.82
C ALA A 145 -0.11 -26.98 9.48
N GLN A 146 0.39 -25.97 10.21
CA GLN A 146 -0.47 -24.96 10.85
C GLN A 146 -1.08 -23.98 9.84
N LEU A 147 -0.36 -23.61 8.78
CA LEU A 147 -0.89 -22.77 7.69
C LEU A 147 -2.13 -23.40 7.03
N THR A 148 -2.12 -24.71 6.83
CA THR A 148 -3.25 -25.45 6.26
C THR A 148 -4.35 -25.73 7.29
N ALA A 149 -4.00 -26.21 8.49
CA ALA A 149 -4.99 -26.67 9.48
C ALA A 149 -5.65 -25.54 10.29
N TYR A 150 -4.93 -24.45 10.56
CA TYR A 150 -5.38 -23.32 11.39
C TYR A 150 -5.45 -22.01 10.59
N ARG A 151 -5.74 -22.11 9.28
CA ARG A 151 -5.80 -21.00 8.32
C ARG A 151 -6.41 -19.71 8.88
N THR A 152 -7.60 -19.77 9.48
CA THR A 152 -8.30 -18.59 10.03
C THR A 152 -7.51 -17.90 11.15
N GLN A 153 -6.84 -18.66 12.02
CA GLN A 153 -6.01 -18.08 13.09
C GLN A 153 -4.76 -17.38 12.52
N VAL A 154 -4.21 -17.91 11.41
CA VAL A 154 -3.10 -17.28 10.70
C VAL A 154 -3.57 -16.02 9.96
N GLU A 155 -4.73 -16.06 9.30
CA GLU A 155 -5.37 -14.88 8.67
C GLU A 155 -5.63 -13.76 9.69
N GLU A 156 -6.16 -14.08 10.87
CA GLU A 156 -6.36 -13.13 11.97
C GLU A 156 -5.04 -12.56 12.53
N LYS A 157 -4.01 -13.41 12.70
CA LYS A 157 -2.68 -12.99 13.14
C LYS A 157 -2.04 -12.02 12.14
N ILE A 158 -2.11 -12.33 10.86
CA ILE A 158 -1.63 -11.47 9.76
C ILE A 158 -2.39 -10.14 9.76
N LYS A 159 -3.73 -10.17 9.81
CA LYS A 159 -4.56 -8.97 9.88
C LYS A 159 -4.15 -8.07 11.05
N LYS A 160 -3.92 -8.64 12.23
CA LYS A 160 -3.48 -7.90 13.43
C LYS A 160 -2.12 -7.23 13.21
N GLU A 161 -1.14 -7.97 12.71
CA GLU A 161 0.21 -7.45 12.43
C GLU A 161 0.23 -6.35 11.36
N LEU A 162 -0.56 -6.50 10.29
CA LEU A 162 -0.73 -5.45 9.28
C LEU A 162 -1.39 -4.21 9.88
N ASN A 163 -2.51 -4.39 10.61
CA ASN A 163 -3.27 -3.28 11.18
C ASN A 163 -2.46 -2.48 12.21
N ASN A 164 -1.59 -3.13 12.99
CA ASN A 164 -0.68 -2.47 13.94
C ASN A 164 0.24 -1.43 13.27
N ILE A 165 0.55 -1.58 11.98
CA ILE A 165 1.40 -0.66 11.21
C ILE A 165 0.52 0.25 10.34
N PHE A 166 -0.42 -0.29 9.57
CA PHE A 166 -1.33 0.46 8.71
C PHE A 166 -2.10 1.54 9.47
N ALA A 167 -2.58 1.24 10.68
CA ALA A 167 -3.32 2.19 11.50
C ALA A 167 -2.48 3.43 11.87
N LYS A 168 -1.15 3.34 11.91
CA LYS A 168 -0.29 4.51 12.15
C LYS A 168 -0.32 5.49 10.97
N SER A 169 -0.52 4.98 9.75
CA SER A 169 -0.58 5.75 8.50
C SER A 169 -2.01 6.14 8.08
N GLY A 170 -3.04 5.89 8.90
CA GLY A 170 -4.43 6.16 8.52
C GLY A 170 -5.03 5.13 7.54
N ILE A 171 -4.47 3.92 7.48
CA ILE A 171 -4.99 2.78 6.71
C ILE A 171 -5.54 1.73 7.69
N ILE A 172 -6.65 1.08 7.35
CA ILE A 172 -7.28 0.03 8.15
C ILE A 172 -7.19 -1.29 7.39
N CYS A 173 -6.66 -2.34 8.01
CA CYS A 173 -6.72 -3.70 7.47
C CYS A 173 -8.04 -4.36 7.89
N ASP A 174 -8.97 -4.53 6.95
CA ASP A 174 -10.23 -5.23 7.19
C ASP A 174 -10.05 -6.75 7.23
N GLY A 175 -9.10 -7.30 6.46
CA GLY A 175 -8.84 -8.73 6.45
C GLY A 175 -7.65 -9.15 5.60
N PHE A 176 -7.25 -10.42 5.75
CA PHE A 176 -6.36 -11.13 4.84
C PHE A 176 -7.01 -12.48 4.52
N LEU A 177 -6.99 -12.88 3.25
CA LEU A 177 -7.59 -14.11 2.75
C LEU A 177 -6.45 -14.98 2.19
N LEU A 178 -6.11 -16.09 2.87
CA LEU A 178 -4.75 -16.68 2.91
C LEU A 178 -3.96 -16.71 1.60
N SER A 179 -4.38 -17.33 0.49
CA SER A 179 -5.42 -18.30 0.16
C SER A 179 -4.87 -19.59 -0.49
N GLU A 180 -3.78 -19.56 -1.27
CA GLU A 180 -3.00 -20.74 -1.69
C GLU A 180 -1.65 -20.77 -0.95
N VAL A 181 -1.18 -21.97 -0.60
CA VAL A 181 0.14 -22.22 0.00
C VAL A 181 0.83 -23.33 -0.76
N LYS A 182 2.00 -23.04 -1.33
CA LYS A 182 2.79 -23.95 -2.16
C LYS A 182 4.11 -24.28 -1.48
N ASP A 183 4.39 -25.56 -1.23
CA ASP A 183 5.71 -26.02 -0.79
C ASP A 183 6.67 -25.95 -2.00
N LEU A 184 7.77 -25.21 -1.84
CA LEU A 184 8.84 -25.08 -2.85
C LEU A 184 9.90 -26.18 -2.70
N GLY A 185 9.81 -27.00 -1.66
CA GLY A 185 10.75 -28.06 -1.33
C GLY A 185 12.10 -27.54 -0.82
N ASN A 186 13.09 -28.43 -0.84
CA ASN A 186 14.46 -28.07 -0.48
C ASN A 186 15.12 -27.32 -1.64
N LEU A 187 15.34 -26.02 -1.48
CA LEU A 187 16.17 -25.19 -2.34
C LEU A 187 17.67 -25.52 -2.14
N GLN A 188 18.06 -26.77 -2.45
CA GLN A 188 19.43 -27.25 -2.50
C GLN A 188 19.70 -27.90 -3.86
N SER A 189 19.91 -27.06 -4.89
CA SER A 189 20.84 -27.32 -6.02
C SER A 189 20.63 -26.34 -7.19
N LYS A 190 21.23 -25.14 -7.08
CA LYS A 190 21.88 -24.37 -8.15
C LYS A 190 22.15 -22.94 -7.67
N GLN A 191 23.44 -22.59 -7.51
CA GLN A 191 23.95 -21.23 -7.21
C GLN A 191 23.49 -20.71 -5.81
N ASP A 192 24.33 -20.42 -4.81
CA ASP A 192 25.70 -19.89 -4.85
C ASP A 192 26.58 -20.33 -3.66
N ASP A 193 27.42 -21.36 -3.82
CA ASP A 193 28.61 -21.59 -2.98
C ASP A 193 29.81 -20.78 -3.51
N LYS A 194 29.61 -19.47 -3.75
CA LYS A 194 30.70 -18.59 -4.19
C LYS A 194 30.77 -17.27 -3.41
N ILE A 195 31.81 -17.25 -2.57
CA ILE A 195 32.52 -16.08 -2.06
C ILE A 195 31.73 -15.28 -1.01
N ILE A 196 31.90 -15.70 0.24
CA ILE A 196 31.79 -14.81 1.40
C ILE A 196 33.20 -14.68 2.00
N PHE A 197 33.78 -13.48 1.89
CA PHE A 197 35.03 -13.01 2.54
C PHE A 197 36.41 -13.40 1.96
N GLU A 198 36.68 -12.98 0.72
CA GLU A 198 38.02 -12.53 0.23
C GLU A 198 37.77 -11.31 -0.68
N GLU A 199 38.52 -10.20 -0.72
CA GLU A 199 39.67 -9.71 0.05
C GLU A 199 39.43 -8.25 0.48
N SER A 200 39.91 -7.81 1.64
CA SER A 200 40.60 -6.50 1.79
C SER A 200 41.18 -6.32 3.20
N ASN A 201 42.29 -7.01 3.47
CA ASN A 201 43.22 -6.55 4.51
C ASN A 201 44.68 -6.78 4.07
N LYS A 202 45.08 -6.15 2.96
CA LYS A 202 46.50 -5.97 2.62
C LYS A 202 47.09 -4.86 3.49
N SER A 203 47.48 -5.25 4.69
CA SER A 203 48.35 -4.45 5.55
C SER A 203 49.79 -4.97 5.48
N GLN A 204 50.72 -4.07 5.12
CA GLN A 204 52.18 -4.19 5.28
C GLN A 204 52.91 -5.17 4.34
N GLY A 205 54.05 -4.72 3.81
CA GLY A 205 54.91 -5.40 2.84
C GLY A 205 55.49 -4.42 1.84
#